data_AF-A0A7V9M4I8-F1
#
_entry.id   AF-A0A7V9M4I8-F1
#
_cell.length_a   1.000
_cell.length_b   1.000
_cell.length_c   1.000
_cell.angle_alpha   90.00
_cell.angle_beta   90.00
_cell.angle_gamma   90.00
#
_symmetry.space_group_name_H-M   'P 1'
#
loop_
_entity.id
_entity.type
_entity.pdbx_description
1 polymer ?
#
loop_
_entity_poly.entity_id
_entity_poly.type
_entity_poly.pdbx_seq_one_letter_code
_entity_poly.pdbx_strand_id
1 'polypeptide(L)'
;MTELKYPVVKNRAQYNAYCNALEELLGKPEQTNKEEEEIELLTTLIEVWDRQHSQTNQLDPIQLLRSFIREHKLKPFQIMKIMCINSRGHLYEILNYRKGLSKEVIRNLAAYFKVSQEAFNQRYSLKKSLSRVAAPHSVMVKATAKKKVNKRSTVTTRVKQNTGKGKTSKKGQPQPV
;
A
#
# COMPACT_ATOMS: atom_id res chain seq x y z
N MET A 1 -3.45 5.81 56.24
CA MET A 1 -2.60 5.59 55.06
C MET A 1 -3.23 6.36 53.92
N THR A 2 -2.50 7.29 53.30
CA THR A 2 -3.00 8.03 52.15
C THR A 2 -3.07 7.09 50.95
N GLU A 3 -4.27 6.95 50.39
CA GLU A 3 -4.49 6.15 49.19
C GLU A 3 -3.87 6.86 47.99
N LEU A 4 -3.09 6.13 47.19
CA LEU A 4 -2.41 6.68 46.03
C LEU A 4 -3.46 6.97 44.95
N LYS A 5 -3.60 8.23 44.51
CA LYS A 5 -4.60 8.63 43.50
C LYS A 5 -4.48 7.83 42.19
N TYR A 6 -3.25 7.61 41.73
CA TYR A 6 -2.96 6.88 40.48
C TYR A 6 -1.91 5.79 40.68
N PRO A 7 -2.32 4.54 40.96
CA PRO A 7 -1.40 3.41 40.92
C PRO A 7 -0.95 3.08 39.49
N VAL A 8 0.14 2.30 39.37
CA VAL A 8 0.60 1.78 38.07
C VAL A 8 -0.52 1.03 37.35
N VAL A 9 -0.62 1.23 36.03
CA VAL A 9 -1.65 0.61 35.19
C VAL A 9 -1.43 -0.89 35.08
N LYS A 10 -2.40 -1.71 35.50
CA LYS A 10 -2.30 -3.18 35.49
C LYS A 10 -3.22 -3.85 34.47
N ASN A 11 -4.26 -3.16 34.01
CA ASN A 11 -5.25 -3.72 33.11
C ASN A 11 -5.80 -2.67 32.14
N ARG A 12 -6.51 -3.13 31.11
CA ARG A 12 -7.06 -2.25 30.07
C ARG A 12 -8.15 -1.29 30.56
N ALA A 13 -8.93 -1.69 31.56
CA ALA A 13 -9.99 -0.82 32.09
C ALA A 13 -9.39 0.41 32.79
N GLN A 14 -8.34 0.21 33.60
CA GLN A 14 -7.58 1.27 34.25
C GLN A 14 -6.88 2.17 33.21
N TYR A 15 -6.28 1.58 32.17
CA TYR A 15 -5.70 2.33 31.06
C TYR A 15 -6.72 3.27 30.41
N ASN A 16 -7.89 2.74 30.03
CA ASN A 16 -8.94 3.55 29.40
C ASN A 16 -9.44 4.67 30.34
N ALA A 17 -9.58 4.38 31.64
CA ALA A 17 -9.96 5.39 32.63
C ALA A 17 -8.93 6.52 32.71
N TYR A 18 -7.64 6.21 32.60
CA TYR A 18 -6.57 7.21 32.64
C TYR A 18 -6.54 8.04 31.36
N CYS A 19 -6.79 7.43 30.19
CA CYS A 19 -6.96 8.16 28.94
C CYS A 19 -8.13 9.16 29.03
N ASN A 20 -9.28 8.72 29.55
CA ASN A 20 -10.44 9.60 29.70
C ASN A 20 -10.15 10.77 30.66
N ALA A 21 -9.53 10.49 31.81
CA ALA A 21 -9.15 11.53 32.76
C ALA A 21 -8.15 12.53 32.15
N LEU A 22 -7.19 12.04 31.36
CA LEU A 22 -6.24 12.88 30.64
C LEU A 22 -6.94 13.77 29.59
N GLU A 23 -7.86 13.21 28.80
CA GLU A 23 -8.66 13.98 27.83
C GLU A 23 -9.50 15.08 28.52
N GLU A 24 -10.12 14.77 29.67
CA GLU A 24 -10.88 15.75 30.44
C GLU A 24 -10.00 16.89 30.96
N LEU A 25 -8.79 16.60 31.43
CA LEU A 25 -7.83 17.62 31.91
C LEU A 25 -7.29 18.49 30.76
N LEU A 26 -7.01 17.88 29.60
CA LEU A 26 -6.56 18.60 28.40
C LEU A 26 -7.68 19.43 27.75
N GLY A 27 -8.94 19.04 27.95
CA GLY A 27 -10.12 19.76 27.44
C GLY A 27 -10.47 21.04 28.20
N LYS A 28 -9.82 21.32 29.33
CA LYS A 28 -10.06 22.55 30.12
C LYS A 28 -9.41 23.77 29.45
N PRO A 29 -10.03 24.97 29.55
CA PRO A 29 -9.49 26.19 28.96
C PRO A 29 -8.18 26.65 29.61
N GLU A 30 -8.01 26.37 30.91
CA GLU A 30 -6.79 26.63 31.67
C GLU A 30 -6.53 25.46 32.62
N GLN A 31 -5.26 25.12 32.83
CA GLN A 31 -4.82 24.15 33.83
C GLN A 31 -4.12 24.86 35.00
N THR A 32 -4.39 24.37 36.21
CA THR A 32 -3.60 24.74 37.39
C THR A 32 -2.28 23.96 37.42
N ASN A 33 -1.26 24.46 38.15
CA ASN A 33 0.02 23.72 38.31
C ASN A 33 -0.18 22.27 38.78
N LYS A 34 -1.17 22.00 39.63
CA LYS A 34 -1.48 20.64 40.10
C LYS A 34 -2.08 19.76 39.00
N GLU A 35 -2.86 20.34 38.10
CA GLU A 35 -3.43 19.63 36.96
C GLU A 35 -2.37 19.37 35.89
N GLU A 36 -1.41 20.27 35.71
CA GLU A 36 -0.24 20.04 34.85
C GLU A 36 0.62 18.87 35.36
N GLU A 37 0.91 18.83 36.67
CA GLU A 37 1.59 17.68 37.30
C GLU A 37 0.79 16.38 37.13
N GLU A 38 -0.55 16.46 37.23
CA GLU A 38 -1.43 15.32 37.03
C GLU A 38 -1.44 14.83 35.58
N ILE A 39 -1.45 15.74 34.61
CA ILE A 39 -1.32 15.46 33.18
C ILE A 39 0.00 14.76 32.89
N GLU A 40 1.11 15.28 33.43
CA GLU A 40 2.45 14.69 33.24
C GLU A 40 2.52 13.26 33.80
N LEU A 41 1.96 13.05 34.99
CA LEU A 41 1.87 11.72 35.61
C LEU A 41 1.03 10.76 34.79
N LEU A 42 -0.19 11.16 34.41
CA LEU A 42 -1.10 10.33 33.62
C LEU A 42 -0.48 9.96 32.27
N THR A 43 0.12 10.94 31.59
CA THR A 43 0.83 10.72 30.32
C THR A 43 1.93 9.68 30.49
N THR A 44 2.75 9.82 31.53
CA THR A 44 3.84 8.86 31.82
C THR A 44 3.32 7.45 32.07
N LEU A 45 2.25 7.30 32.86
CA LEU A 45 1.66 5.99 33.19
C LEU A 45 1.06 5.30 31.96
N ILE A 46 0.34 6.06 31.12
CA ILE A 46 -0.23 5.59 29.86
C ILE A 46 0.89 5.13 28.93
N GLU A 47 1.93 5.94 28.75
CA GLU A 47 3.07 5.58 27.89
C GLU A 47 3.79 4.32 28.35
N VAL A 48 4.00 4.14 29.65
CA VAL A 48 4.64 2.92 30.19
C VAL A 48 3.79 1.70 29.88
N TRP A 49 2.48 1.79 30.10
CA TRP A 49 1.56 0.70 29.79
C TRP A 49 1.52 0.40 28.30
N ASP A 50 1.44 1.43 27.45
CA ASP A 50 1.48 1.31 26.00
C ASP A 50 2.78 0.72 25.50
N ARG A 51 3.95 1.07 26.05
CA ARG A 51 5.21 0.43 25.64
C ARG A 51 5.21 -1.07 25.94
N GLN A 52 4.60 -1.50 27.04
CA GLN A 52 4.52 -2.91 27.43
C GLN A 52 3.42 -3.68 26.69
N HIS A 53 2.30 -3.01 26.39
CA HIS A 53 1.08 -3.60 25.81
C HIS A 53 0.83 -3.18 24.37
N SER A 54 1.77 -2.44 23.77
CA SER A 54 1.99 -2.42 22.33
C SER A 54 2.33 -3.86 21.96
N GLN A 55 1.28 -4.67 21.83
CA GLN A 55 1.32 -5.76 20.90
C GLN A 55 1.91 -5.12 19.66
N THR A 56 3.06 -5.63 19.24
CA THR A 56 3.58 -5.44 17.91
C THR A 56 2.48 -5.91 16.99
N ASN A 57 1.50 -5.04 16.78
CA ASN A 57 0.51 -5.15 15.77
C ASN A 57 1.42 -5.11 14.56
N GLN A 58 1.76 -6.29 14.04
CA GLN A 58 2.60 -6.52 12.88
C GLN A 58 1.82 -5.98 11.69
N LEU A 59 1.56 -4.68 11.74
CA LEU A 59 0.99 -3.92 10.68
C LEU A 59 2.06 -3.99 9.61
N ASP A 60 1.66 -4.61 8.52
CA ASP A 60 2.48 -4.70 7.34
C ASP A 60 3.03 -3.29 7.03
N PRO A 61 4.36 -3.12 6.93
CA PRO A 61 4.96 -1.80 6.83
C PRO A 61 4.50 -1.05 5.57
N ILE A 62 4.07 -1.78 4.53
CA ILE A 62 3.49 -1.19 3.32
C ILE A 62 2.05 -0.75 3.56
N GLN A 63 1.26 -1.48 4.36
CA GLN A 63 -0.08 -1.02 4.77
C GLN A 63 0.00 0.20 5.67
N LEU A 64 0.93 0.20 6.63
CA LEU A 64 1.21 1.36 7.48
C LEU A 64 1.55 2.59 6.63
N LEU A 65 2.46 2.43 5.67
CA LEU A 65 2.81 3.50 4.73
C LEU A 65 1.58 4.01 3.95
N ARG A 66 0.70 3.11 3.49
CA ARG A 66 -0.53 3.50 2.78
C ARG A 66 -1.51 4.27 3.66
N SER A 67 -1.61 3.93 4.94
CA SER A 67 -2.44 4.66 5.90
C SER A 67 -1.94 6.10 6.06
N PHE A 68 -0.64 6.29 6.27
CA PHE A 68 -0.05 7.63 6.34
C PHE A 68 -0.24 8.44 5.05
N ILE A 69 -0.05 7.82 3.89
CA ILE A 69 -0.28 8.50 2.59
C ILE A 69 -1.72 9.02 2.49
N ARG A 70 -2.69 8.24 2.94
CA ARG A 70 -4.11 8.58 2.92
C ARG A 70 -4.44 9.71 3.89
N GLU A 71 -3.98 9.58 5.13
CA GLU A 71 -4.24 10.51 6.23
C GLU A 71 -3.64 11.89 5.96
N HIS A 72 -2.37 11.92 5.54
CA HIS A 72 -1.65 13.16 5.20
C HIS A 72 -1.91 13.63 3.76
N LYS A 73 -2.76 12.94 2.99
CA LYS A 73 -3.08 13.24 1.57
C LYS A 73 -1.83 13.45 0.70
N LEU A 74 -0.80 12.63 0.92
CA LEU A 74 0.50 12.79 0.28
C LEU A 74 0.44 12.45 -1.21
N LYS A 75 1.04 13.31 -2.03
CA LYS A 75 1.22 13.05 -3.47
C LYS A 75 2.41 12.10 -3.69
N PRO A 76 2.41 11.28 -4.77
CA PRO A 76 3.54 10.40 -5.11
C PRO A 76 4.91 11.09 -5.10
N PHE A 77 4.99 12.31 -5.60
CA PHE A 77 6.23 13.10 -5.60
C PHE A 77 6.74 13.43 -4.19
N GLN A 78 5.85 13.74 -3.24
CA GLN A 78 6.23 14.03 -1.86
C GLN A 78 6.77 12.77 -1.18
N ILE A 79 6.11 11.63 -1.39
CA ILE A 79 6.55 10.33 -0.85
C ILE A 79 7.92 9.97 -1.40
N MET A 80 8.14 10.17 -2.71
CA MET A 80 9.45 9.96 -3.33
C MET A 80 10.54 10.84 -2.70
N LYS A 81 10.23 12.10 -2.42
CA LYS A 81 11.16 13.02 -1.74
C LYS A 81 11.49 12.55 -0.33
N ILE A 82 10.50 12.10 0.45
CA ILE A 82 10.70 11.55 1.81
C ILE A 82 11.56 10.30 1.76
N MET A 83 11.27 9.38 0.84
CA MET A 83 12.02 8.13 0.69
C MET A 83 13.37 8.30 -0.03
N CYS A 84 13.72 9.52 -0.47
CA CYS A 84 14.92 9.82 -1.26
C CYS A 84 15.06 8.94 -2.52
N ILE A 85 13.94 8.65 -3.21
CA ILE A 85 13.92 7.85 -4.43
C ILE A 85 13.66 8.72 -5.66
N ASN A 86 14.41 8.46 -6.74
CA ASN A 86 14.39 9.29 -7.95
C ASN A 86 13.39 8.80 -9.02
N SER A 87 12.82 7.60 -8.87
CA SER A 87 11.92 7.00 -9.87
C SER A 87 10.55 6.65 -9.30
N ARG A 88 9.49 7.07 -10.02
CA ARG A 88 8.11 6.66 -9.72
C ARG A 88 7.95 5.14 -9.75
N GLY A 89 8.65 4.45 -10.65
CA GLY A 89 8.62 2.99 -10.74
C GLY A 89 9.07 2.33 -9.43
N HIS A 90 10.12 2.87 -8.80
CA HIS A 90 10.63 2.35 -7.53
C HIS A 90 9.59 2.48 -6.41
N LEU A 91 8.90 3.63 -6.32
CA LEU A 91 7.80 3.82 -5.36
C LEU A 91 6.72 2.76 -5.55
N TYR A 92 6.24 2.58 -6.78
CA TYR A 92 5.17 1.61 -7.06
C TYR A 92 5.61 0.17 -6.86
N GLU A 93 6.88 -0.17 -7.08
CA GLU A 93 7.42 -1.49 -6.75
C GLU A 93 7.34 -1.79 -5.25
N ILE A 94 7.68 -0.81 -4.41
CA ILE A 94 7.58 -0.93 -2.95
C ILE A 94 6.11 -1.04 -2.53
N LEU A 95 5.24 -0.14 -3.01
CA LEU A 95 3.81 -0.13 -2.67
C LEU A 95 3.06 -1.38 -3.15
N ASN A 96 3.58 -2.09 -4.16
CA ASN A 96 3.04 -3.34 -4.68
C ASN A 96 3.79 -4.58 -4.18
N TYR A 97 4.58 -4.46 -3.11
CA TYR A 97 5.30 -5.58 -2.49
C TYR A 97 6.33 -6.24 -3.39
N ARG A 98 6.75 -5.61 -4.49
CA ARG A 98 7.78 -6.17 -5.37
C ARG A 98 9.18 -5.92 -4.83
N LYS A 99 9.36 -4.86 -4.04
CA LYS A 99 10.62 -4.50 -3.39
C LYS A 99 10.46 -4.25 -1.90
N GLY A 100 11.52 -4.60 -1.18
CA GLY A 100 11.70 -4.32 0.25
C GLY A 100 11.92 -2.82 0.52
N LEU A 101 11.63 -2.37 1.73
CA LEU A 101 12.11 -1.08 2.25
C LEU A 101 13.60 -1.22 2.62
N SER A 102 14.44 -0.32 2.11
CA SER A 102 15.85 -0.26 2.53
C SER A 102 15.95 0.38 3.92
N LYS A 103 17.09 0.18 4.61
CA LYS A 103 17.34 0.77 5.94
C LYS A 103 17.25 2.31 5.91
N GLU A 104 17.76 2.94 4.86
CA GLU A 104 17.68 4.39 4.69
C GLU A 104 16.24 4.87 4.54
N VAL A 105 15.44 4.17 3.72
CA VAL A 105 14.02 4.46 3.54
C VAL A 105 13.27 4.33 4.86
N ILE A 106 13.54 3.26 5.63
CA ILE A 106 12.94 3.05 6.96
C ILE A 106 13.26 4.22 7.89
N ARG A 107 14.53 4.65 7.96
CA ARG A 107 14.96 5.79 8.79
C ARG A 107 14.26 7.08 8.38
N ASN A 108 14.18 7.36 7.08
CA ASN A 108 13.56 8.59 6.58
C ASN A 108 12.06 8.63 6.84
N LEU A 109 11.35 7.51 6.64
CA LEU A 109 9.93 7.40 6.92
C LEU A 109 9.66 7.55 8.43
N ALA A 110 10.42 6.86 9.28
CA ALA A 110 10.30 6.96 10.73
C ALA A 110 10.51 8.40 11.23
N ALA A 111 11.54 9.09 10.73
CA ALA A 111 11.81 10.47 11.08
C ALA A 111 10.69 11.43 10.62
N TYR A 112 10.14 11.22 9.41
CA TYR A 112 9.09 12.08 8.87
C TYR A 112 7.76 11.92 9.60
N PHE A 113 7.33 10.67 9.85
CA PHE A 113 6.07 10.37 10.54
C PHE A 113 6.18 10.39 12.05
N LYS A 114 7.38 10.65 12.61
CA LYS A 114 7.67 10.66 14.05
C LYS A 114 7.26 9.35 14.74
N VAL A 115 7.54 8.22 14.09
CA VAL A 115 7.29 6.87 14.62
C VAL A 115 8.60 6.12 14.85
N SER A 116 8.57 5.04 15.61
CA SER A 116 9.74 4.17 15.79
C SER A 116 10.13 3.50 14.46
N GLN A 117 11.43 3.24 14.27
CA GLN A 117 11.91 2.51 13.08
C GLN A 117 11.34 1.08 13.03
N GLU A 118 11.03 0.50 14.19
CA GLU A 118 10.41 -0.82 14.33
C GLU A 118 9.06 -0.91 13.61
N ALA A 119 8.31 0.19 13.51
CA ALA A 119 7.04 0.24 12.80
C ALA A 119 7.20 -0.11 11.29
N PHE A 120 8.32 0.26 10.67
CA PHE A 120 8.63 -0.07 9.28
C PHE A 120 9.61 -1.24 9.12
N ASN A 121 10.29 -1.66 10.20
CA ASN A 121 11.23 -2.78 10.21
C ASN A 121 10.56 -4.13 10.54
N GLN A 122 9.32 -4.32 10.08
CA GLN A 122 8.59 -5.57 10.23
C GLN A 122 8.84 -6.51 9.05
N ARG A 123 8.74 -7.82 9.29
CA ARG A 123 8.84 -8.82 8.21
C ARG A 123 7.55 -8.81 7.39
N TYR A 124 7.69 -8.82 6.06
CA TYR A 124 6.57 -8.95 5.14
C TYR A 124 6.98 -9.70 3.87
N SER A 125 5.99 -10.33 3.21
CA SER A 125 6.25 -11.15 2.03
C SER A 125 6.27 -10.30 0.76
N LEU A 126 7.31 -10.47 -0.05
CA LEU A 126 7.40 -9.83 -1.36
C LEU A 126 6.62 -10.64 -2.41
N LYS A 127 5.83 -9.94 -3.22
CA LYS A 127 5.19 -10.50 -4.41
C LYS A 127 6.27 -10.69 -5.48
N LYS A 128 6.64 -11.95 -5.74
CA LYS A 128 7.44 -12.29 -6.92
C LYS A 128 6.66 -11.85 -8.15
N SER A 129 7.25 -10.97 -8.98
CA SER A 129 6.75 -10.81 -10.33
C SER A 129 6.92 -12.17 -11.01
N LEU A 130 5.84 -12.72 -11.55
CA LEU A 130 5.95 -13.82 -12.50
C LEU A 130 6.79 -13.27 -13.66
N SER A 131 8.10 -13.57 -13.65
CA SER A 131 8.97 -13.30 -14.79
C SER A 131 8.31 -13.98 -15.99
N ARG A 132 8.06 -13.20 -17.04
CA ARG A 132 7.66 -13.69 -18.36
C ARG A 132 8.41 -14.99 -18.63
N VAL A 133 7.68 -16.10 -18.67
CA VAL A 133 8.19 -17.41 -19.07
C VAL A 133 8.99 -17.16 -20.35
N ALA A 134 10.30 -17.42 -20.29
CA ALA A 134 11.13 -17.43 -21.47
C ALA A 134 10.46 -18.41 -22.44
N ALA A 135 10.03 -17.91 -23.60
CA ALA A 135 9.52 -18.78 -24.65
C ALA A 135 10.56 -19.88 -24.89
N PRO A 136 10.21 -21.18 -24.84
CA PRO A 136 11.16 -22.22 -25.12
C PRO A 136 11.67 -22.00 -26.55
N HIS A 137 12.99 -21.96 -26.66
CA HIS A 137 13.76 -21.92 -27.89
C HIS A 137 13.20 -22.99 -28.84
N SER A 138 12.45 -22.59 -29.88
CA SER A 138 12.02 -23.51 -30.93
C SER A 138 13.27 -24.04 -31.63
N VAL A 139 13.65 -25.28 -31.29
CA VAL A 139 14.62 -26.06 -32.05
C VAL A 139 14.08 -26.18 -33.46
N MET A 140 14.67 -25.40 -34.37
CA MET A 140 14.35 -25.39 -35.78
C MET A 140 14.92 -26.67 -36.40
N VAL A 141 14.17 -27.78 -36.33
CA VAL A 141 14.49 -29.00 -37.06
C VAL A 141 14.18 -28.76 -38.54
N LYS A 142 15.23 -28.69 -39.37
CA LYS A 142 15.10 -28.68 -40.83
C LYS A 142 14.54 -30.01 -41.30
N ALA A 143 13.24 -30.07 -41.58
CA ALA A 143 12.64 -31.19 -42.32
C ALA A 143 12.68 -30.89 -43.82
N THR A 144 13.62 -31.53 -44.53
CA THR A 144 13.64 -31.61 -45.99
C THR A 144 12.57 -32.60 -46.46
N ALA A 145 11.48 -32.12 -47.06
CA ALA A 145 10.47 -32.98 -47.67
C ALA A 145 10.63 -32.98 -49.20
N LYS A 146 10.95 -34.16 -49.73
CA LYS A 146 11.11 -34.48 -51.15
C LYS A 146 9.76 -34.44 -51.89
N LYS A 147 9.84 -33.90 -53.11
CA LYS A 147 8.90 -33.92 -54.23
C LYS A 147 8.23 -35.30 -54.42
N LYS A 148 6.90 -35.35 -54.49
CA LYS A 148 6.16 -36.45 -55.13
C LYS A 148 5.04 -35.89 -56.02
N VAL A 149 5.15 -36.21 -57.30
CA VAL A 149 4.23 -35.91 -58.40
C VAL A 149 3.12 -36.96 -58.44
N ASN A 150 1.86 -36.54 -58.60
CA ASN A 150 0.81 -37.28 -59.34
C ASN A 150 -0.43 -36.37 -59.49
N LYS A 151 -0.66 -35.70 -60.64
CA LYS A 151 -1.45 -36.05 -61.85
C LYS A 151 -2.97 -36.30 -61.64
N ARG A 152 -3.74 -35.47 -62.39
CA ARG A 152 -5.11 -35.66 -62.94
C ARG A 152 -6.27 -35.57 -61.92
N SER A 153 -7.40 -34.89 -62.15
CA SER A 153 -8.08 -34.39 -63.35
C SER A 153 -9.22 -33.40 -63.00
N THR A 154 -9.51 -32.49 -63.96
CA THR A 154 -10.83 -32.03 -64.46
C THR A 154 -11.85 -31.21 -63.63
N VAL A 155 -12.10 -30.00 -64.16
CA VAL A 155 -13.40 -29.44 -64.64
C VAL A 155 -14.32 -28.65 -63.66
N THR A 156 -14.42 -27.34 -63.97
CA THR A 156 -15.60 -26.44 -64.10
C THR A 156 -16.63 -26.40 -62.95
N THR A 157 -17.05 -25.25 -62.38
CA THR A 157 -18.08 -24.34 -62.95
C THR A 157 -18.36 -23.12 -62.03
N ARG A 158 -18.48 -21.92 -62.64
CA ARG A 158 -19.25 -20.67 -62.34
C ARG A 158 -19.68 -20.29 -60.90
N VAL A 159 -19.30 -19.09 -60.43
CA VAL A 159 -20.05 -17.79 -60.42
C VAL A 159 -21.36 -17.79 -59.61
N LYS A 160 -21.42 -16.97 -58.54
CA LYS A 160 -22.44 -15.91 -58.39
C LYS A 160 -22.08 -14.85 -57.35
N GLN A 161 -22.21 -13.60 -57.80
CA GLN A 161 -22.30 -12.37 -57.02
C GLN A 161 -23.68 -12.27 -56.35
N ASN A 162 -23.78 -11.64 -55.17
CA ASN A 162 -24.78 -10.60 -54.83
C ASN A 162 -24.62 -10.19 -53.35
N THR A 163 -24.27 -8.94 -53.02
CA THR A 163 -25.05 -7.68 -52.91
C THR A 163 -25.88 -7.52 -51.63
N GLY A 164 -25.77 -6.32 -51.03
CA GLY A 164 -26.65 -5.75 -49.99
C GLY A 164 -25.84 -5.45 -48.72
N LYS A 165 -25.29 -4.26 -48.44
CA LYS A 165 -25.76 -2.86 -48.50
C LYS A 165 -26.97 -2.55 -47.60
N GLY A 166 -26.68 -1.83 -46.50
CA GLY A 166 -27.56 -1.06 -45.62
C GLY A 166 -26.78 -0.77 -44.33
N LYS A 167 -26.12 0.39 -44.10
CA LYS A 167 -26.66 1.76 -43.88
C LYS A 167 -27.97 1.67 -43.08
N THR A 168 -28.03 2.15 -41.84
CA THR A 168 -28.14 3.59 -41.55
C THR A 168 -27.56 4.01 -40.20
N SER A 169 -27.03 5.23 -40.22
CA SER A 169 -26.57 6.07 -39.12
C SER A 169 -27.71 7.00 -38.70
N LYS A 170 -27.80 7.37 -37.40
CA LYS A 170 -28.03 8.74 -36.89
C LYS A 170 -28.51 8.75 -35.43
N LYS A 171 -27.71 9.37 -34.56
CA LYS A 171 -28.08 10.24 -33.41
C LYS A 171 -26.74 10.61 -32.75
N GLY A 172 -26.39 11.85 -32.48
CA GLY A 172 -27.16 13.08 -32.32
C GLY A 172 -26.40 13.84 -31.25
N GLN A 173 -25.74 14.92 -31.65
CA GLN A 173 -24.96 15.81 -30.78
C GLN A 173 -25.78 17.09 -30.58
N PRO A 174 -25.71 17.71 -29.40
CA PRO A 174 -25.56 19.16 -29.38
C PRO A 174 -24.40 19.63 -28.49
N GLN A 175 -23.93 20.81 -28.85
CA GLN A 175 -22.74 21.52 -28.38
C GLN A 175 -22.95 22.20 -27.01
N PRO A 176 -21.85 22.64 -26.35
CA PRO A 176 -21.86 23.15 -24.98
C PRO A 176 -22.04 24.69 -24.90
N VAL A 177 -22.26 25.15 -23.67
CA VAL A 177 -22.25 26.55 -23.21
C VAL A 177 -20.87 27.21 -23.30
#